data_AF-A0AA37URS7-F1
#
_entry.id   AF-A0AA37URS7-F1
#
_cell.length_a   1.000
_cell.length_b   1.000
_cell.length_c   1.000
_cell.angle_alpha   90.00
_cell.angle_beta   90.00
_cell.angle_gamma   90.00
#
_symmetry.space_group_name_H-M   'P 1'
#
loop_
_entity.id
_entity.type
_entity.pdbx_description
1 polymer ?
#
loop_
_entity_poly.entity_id
_entity_poly.type
_entity_poly.pdbx_seq_one_letter_code
_entity_poly.pdbx_strand_id
1 'polypeptide(L)'
;MLEIVHQTGYDKLKYWGFSYGTILGGVFAAMYPDKVERLVSDGNVDYREWFNSAHVNYVRDTDKVLFAFYDFCYQAGPDKCLFHAPTSDAIMERFSRLLSTLKTNPVLVSIDEENGPEVPMLVTYSKVMRLLSSTLYQPQYQFESFSKIIAALEEKDGRPFYEHYHLNKPDPAPICSSQPISPLEPLPEITEGTEDAFPVIMCADHPAVHNLTLEDVQREADSILDLSPATGAINVPYQMTCNQRTTRPRWRFDGPFEGKTSHPILFIANLADNVTPLVSARNNSAGFPGSVVLVQNSYGHTSLAAPSKCTRHYVNAYFQNGSLPEIGTECEGDSQPFGPKVGNEVRLYQHPFLL
;
A
#
# COMPACT_ATOMS: atom_id res chain seq x y z
N MET A 1 -17.90 -11.94 -9.06
CA MET A 1 -18.31 -10.66 -9.69
C MET A 1 -19.47 -10.83 -10.66
N LEU A 2 -19.39 -11.65 -11.70
CA LEU A 2 -20.53 -11.84 -12.63
C LEU A 2 -21.80 -12.31 -11.90
N GLU A 3 -21.67 -13.28 -11.02
CA GLU A 3 -22.80 -13.75 -10.20
C GLU A 3 -23.37 -12.64 -9.31
N ILE A 4 -22.53 -11.75 -8.77
CA ILE A 4 -22.98 -10.59 -7.97
C ILE A 4 -23.84 -9.67 -8.85
N VAL A 5 -23.41 -9.40 -10.08
CA VAL A 5 -24.17 -8.59 -11.05
C VAL A 5 -25.54 -9.24 -11.33
N HIS A 6 -25.57 -10.55 -11.57
CA HIS A 6 -26.83 -11.27 -11.79
C HIS A 6 -27.77 -11.22 -10.58
N GLN A 7 -27.26 -11.50 -9.38
CA GLN A 7 -28.07 -11.55 -8.15
C GLN A 7 -28.59 -10.17 -7.72
N THR A 8 -27.90 -9.10 -8.08
CA THR A 8 -28.33 -7.73 -7.81
C THR A 8 -29.30 -7.19 -8.86
N GLY A 9 -29.56 -7.94 -9.94
CA GLY A 9 -30.48 -7.55 -11.01
C GLY A 9 -29.97 -6.47 -11.94
N TYR A 10 -28.66 -6.15 -11.90
CA TYR A 10 -28.05 -5.24 -12.85
C TYR A 10 -27.61 -5.99 -14.11
N ASP A 11 -27.72 -5.35 -15.28
CA ASP A 11 -27.30 -5.96 -16.55
C ASP A 11 -25.78 -5.99 -16.73
N LYS A 12 -25.10 -5.00 -16.13
CA LYS A 12 -23.67 -4.71 -16.26
C LYS A 12 -23.11 -4.20 -14.92
N LEU A 13 -21.79 -4.30 -14.77
CA LEU A 13 -21.04 -3.95 -13.59
C LEU A 13 -20.69 -2.46 -13.52
N LYS A 14 -20.95 -1.86 -12.37
CA LYS A 14 -20.32 -0.60 -11.90
C LYS A 14 -19.34 -0.96 -10.79
N TYR A 15 -18.06 -0.67 -10.98
CA TYR A 15 -17.00 -1.11 -10.10
C TYR A 15 -15.92 -0.05 -9.93
N TRP A 16 -15.44 0.10 -8.70
CA TRP A 16 -14.24 0.87 -8.36
C TRP A 16 -13.29 -0.06 -7.63
N GLY A 17 -12.21 -0.45 -8.31
CA GLY A 17 -11.17 -1.30 -7.75
C GLY A 17 -9.99 -0.47 -7.29
N PHE A 18 -9.50 -0.76 -6.09
CA PHE A 18 -8.27 -0.18 -5.54
C PHE A 18 -7.23 -1.27 -5.38
N SER A 19 -5.96 -1.00 -5.70
CA SER A 19 -4.87 -1.93 -5.41
C SER A 19 -5.12 -3.31 -6.04
N TYR A 20 -5.04 -4.42 -5.29
CA TYR A 20 -5.45 -5.74 -5.77
C TYR A 20 -6.86 -5.78 -6.40
N GLY A 21 -7.79 -4.92 -5.98
CA GLY A 21 -9.09 -4.75 -6.66
C GLY A 21 -8.97 -4.39 -8.14
N THR A 22 -7.88 -3.75 -8.58
CA THR A 22 -7.63 -3.52 -10.01
C THR A 22 -7.38 -4.81 -10.78
N ILE A 23 -6.81 -5.85 -10.14
CA ILE A 23 -6.69 -7.19 -10.72
C ILE A 23 -8.07 -7.78 -10.96
N LEU A 24 -8.94 -7.74 -9.94
CA LEU A 24 -10.32 -8.23 -10.05
C LEU A 24 -11.09 -7.52 -11.17
N GLY A 25 -10.97 -6.20 -11.25
CA GLY A 25 -11.55 -5.39 -12.32
C GLY A 25 -11.00 -5.73 -13.71
N GLY A 26 -9.67 -5.87 -13.84
CA GLY A 26 -9.00 -6.21 -15.10
C GLY A 26 -9.38 -7.59 -15.62
N VAL A 27 -9.39 -8.61 -14.74
CA VAL A 27 -9.85 -9.97 -15.06
C VAL A 27 -11.30 -9.94 -15.51
N PHE A 28 -12.18 -9.25 -14.77
CA PHE A 28 -13.59 -9.15 -15.14
C PHE A 28 -13.79 -8.47 -16.50
N ALA A 29 -13.06 -7.36 -16.76
CA ALA A 29 -13.14 -6.63 -18.01
C ALA A 29 -12.62 -7.44 -19.22
N ALA A 30 -11.60 -8.27 -19.03
CA ALA A 30 -11.07 -9.14 -20.07
C ALA A 30 -12.01 -10.33 -20.35
N MET A 31 -12.58 -10.95 -19.32
CA MET A 31 -13.45 -12.12 -19.47
C MET A 31 -14.88 -11.77 -19.90
N TYR A 32 -15.41 -10.63 -19.43
CA TYR A 32 -16.80 -10.21 -19.63
C TYR A 32 -16.88 -8.75 -20.09
N PRO A 33 -16.22 -8.39 -21.22
CA PRO A 33 -16.12 -7.00 -21.66
C PRO A 33 -17.49 -6.33 -21.91
N ASP A 34 -18.48 -7.11 -22.37
CA ASP A 34 -19.85 -6.66 -22.61
C ASP A 34 -20.60 -6.33 -21.31
N LYS A 35 -20.16 -6.88 -20.18
CA LYS A 35 -20.72 -6.68 -18.83
C LYS A 35 -20.11 -5.51 -18.07
N VAL A 36 -19.25 -4.69 -18.69
CA VAL A 36 -18.69 -3.49 -18.06
C VAL A 36 -19.55 -2.26 -18.35
N GLU A 37 -20.15 -1.63 -17.32
CA GLU A 37 -20.84 -0.34 -17.47
C GLU A 37 -19.96 0.83 -17.03
N ARG A 38 -19.39 0.75 -15.83
CA ARG A 38 -18.43 1.74 -15.31
C ARG A 38 -17.36 0.98 -14.54
N LEU A 39 -16.11 1.17 -14.92
CA LEU A 39 -14.98 0.58 -14.21
C LEU A 39 -13.94 1.67 -13.96
N VAL A 40 -13.68 1.95 -12.69
CA VAL A 40 -12.55 2.76 -12.22
C VAL A 40 -11.51 1.82 -11.63
N SER A 41 -10.28 1.94 -12.09
CA SER A 41 -9.13 1.14 -11.67
C SER A 41 -8.07 2.05 -11.07
N ASP A 42 -7.94 2.06 -9.75
CA ASP A 42 -7.20 3.05 -8.98
C ASP A 42 -6.03 2.42 -8.19
N GLY A 43 -4.81 2.91 -8.39
CA GLY A 43 -3.60 2.28 -7.83
C GLY A 43 -3.39 0.89 -8.45
N ASN A 44 -2.94 0.88 -9.69
CA ASN A 44 -3.03 -0.29 -10.57
C ASN A 44 -1.90 -1.30 -10.39
N VAL A 45 -2.22 -2.52 -9.95
CA VAL A 45 -1.29 -3.64 -10.03
C VAL A 45 -1.10 -4.02 -11.51
N ASP A 46 0.14 -4.15 -11.97
CA ASP A 46 0.42 -4.57 -13.35
C ASP A 46 -0.06 -6.01 -13.57
N TYR A 47 -1.01 -6.18 -14.50
CA TYR A 47 -1.67 -7.46 -14.71
C TYR A 47 -0.69 -8.54 -15.18
N ARG A 48 0.27 -8.18 -16.04
CA ARG A 48 1.22 -9.16 -16.58
C ARG A 48 2.23 -9.55 -15.53
N GLU A 49 2.73 -8.61 -14.74
CA GLU A 49 3.70 -8.92 -13.68
C GLU A 49 3.09 -9.74 -12.55
N TRP A 50 1.84 -9.44 -12.15
CA TRP A 50 1.12 -10.19 -11.12
C TRP A 50 0.97 -11.66 -11.51
N PHE A 51 0.36 -11.94 -12.67
CA PHE A 51 0.07 -13.32 -13.09
C PHE A 51 1.31 -14.12 -13.57
N ASN A 52 2.49 -13.51 -13.65
CA ASN A 52 3.76 -14.15 -14.06
C ASN A 52 4.87 -14.12 -12.99
N SER A 53 4.56 -13.72 -11.75
CA SER A 53 5.55 -13.66 -10.65
C SER A 53 6.78 -12.78 -10.93
N ALA A 54 6.62 -11.65 -11.62
CA ALA A 54 7.75 -10.75 -11.87
C ALA A 54 7.93 -9.72 -10.75
N HIS A 55 6.84 -9.14 -10.23
CA HIS A 55 6.76 -8.17 -9.11
C HIS A 55 7.78 -7.01 -9.11
N VAL A 56 8.39 -6.69 -10.23
CA VAL A 56 9.42 -5.65 -10.33
C VAL A 56 8.84 -4.25 -10.11
N ASN A 57 7.64 -3.99 -10.65
CA ASN A 57 7.01 -2.68 -10.52
C ASN A 57 6.57 -2.37 -9.08
N TYR A 58 6.41 -3.36 -8.19
CA TYR A 58 5.95 -3.13 -6.81
C TYR A 58 6.82 -2.15 -6.02
N VAL A 59 8.12 -2.09 -6.32
CA VAL A 59 9.09 -1.27 -5.56
C VAL A 59 9.60 -0.07 -6.34
N ARG A 60 9.20 0.07 -7.61
CA ARG A 60 9.85 0.96 -8.59
C ARG A 60 9.73 2.45 -8.23
N ASP A 61 8.61 2.86 -7.67
CA ASP A 61 8.36 4.26 -7.28
C ASP A 61 8.51 4.50 -5.77
N THR A 62 8.78 3.47 -4.97
CA THR A 62 8.97 3.58 -3.52
C THR A 62 9.99 4.66 -3.16
N ASP A 63 11.16 4.61 -3.78
CA ASP A 63 12.26 5.52 -3.45
C ASP A 63 11.91 6.96 -3.83
N LYS A 64 11.09 7.17 -4.87
CA LYS A 64 10.58 8.51 -5.21
C LYS A 64 9.70 9.07 -4.09
N VAL A 65 8.86 8.24 -3.48
CA VAL A 65 8.02 8.65 -2.33
C VAL A 65 8.88 8.95 -1.10
N LEU A 66 9.94 8.16 -0.86
CA LEU A 66 10.89 8.44 0.22
C LEU A 66 11.69 9.73 -0.03
N PHE A 67 12.14 9.99 -1.26
CA PHE A 67 12.81 11.25 -1.58
C PHE A 67 11.88 12.45 -1.40
N ALA A 68 10.59 12.28 -1.72
CA ALA A 68 9.58 13.28 -1.41
C ALA A 68 9.51 13.58 0.11
N PHE A 69 9.66 12.59 0.98
CA PHE A 69 9.73 12.84 2.43
C PHE A 69 10.88 13.79 2.80
N TYR A 70 12.07 13.56 2.24
CA TYR A 70 13.22 14.43 2.51
C TYR A 70 12.98 15.86 2.02
N ASP A 71 12.45 16.02 0.80
CA ASP A 71 12.15 17.33 0.23
C ASP A 71 11.05 18.06 0.99
N PHE A 72 9.95 17.40 1.32
CA PHE A 72 8.87 18.02 2.09
C PHE A 72 9.29 18.32 3.52
N CYS A 73 10.08 17.46 4.17
CA CYS A 73 10.60 17.73 5.51
C CYS A 73 11.54 18.95 5.51
N TYR A 74 12.41 19.07 4.51
CA TYR A 74 13.27 20.25 4.33
C TYR A 74 12.44 21.52 4.14
N GLN A 75 11.49 21.50 3.19
CA GLN A 75 10.63 22.66 2.90
C GLN A 75 9.74 23.06 4.08
N ALA A 76 9.32 22.11 4.92
CA ALA A 76 8.47 22.35 6.06
C ALA A 76 9.18 23.11 7.20
N GLY A 77 10.51 23.03 7.28
CA GLY A 77 11.30 23.65 8.34
C GLY A 77 11.24 22.91 9.68
N PRO A 78 12.07 23.32 10.66
CA PRO A 78 12.22 22.63 11.95
C PRO A 78 10.96 22.72 12.83
N ASP A 79 10.11 23.73 12.62
CA ASP A 79 8.87 23.90 13.40
C ASP A 79 7.82 22.83 13.07
N LYS A 80 7.88 22.26 11.86
CA LYS A 80 6.91 21.27 11.37
C LYS A 80 7.49 19.88 11.20
N CYS A 81 8.75 19.77 10.75
CA CYS A 81 9.44 18.49 10.65
C CYS A 81 10.50 18.38 11.76
N LEU A 82 10.25 17.54 12.78
CA LEU A 82 11.22 17.37 13.88
C LEU A 82 12.51 16.67 13.45
N PHE A 83 12.48 16.01 12.29
CA PHE A 83 13.66 15.41 11.67
C PHE A 83 14.38 16.32 10.66
N HIS A 84 14.04 17.61 10.65
CA HIS A 84 14.61 18.59 9.72
C HIS A 84 16.15 18.68 9.78
N ALA A 85 16.76 18.93 8.63
CA ALA A 85 18.16 19.27 8.48
C ALA A 85 18.32 20.36 7.39
N PRO A 86 19.48 21.02 7.26
CA PRO A 86 19.64 22.16 6.35
C PRO A 86 19.46 21.89 4.84
N THR A 87 19.42 20.62 4.42
CA THR A 87 19.16 20.18 3.04
C THR A 87 18.43 18.83 3.04
N SER A 88 17.73 18.49 1.95
CA SER A 88 17.13 17.16 1.74
C SER A 88 18.18 16.04 1.85
N ASP A 89 19.37 16.24 1.27
CA ASP A 89 20.47 15.26 1.35
C ASP A 89 20.93 15.03 2.80
N ALA A 90 21.00 16.09 3.62
CA ALA A 90 21.35 15.94 5.03
C ALA A 90 20.28 15.15 5.82
N ILE A 91 19.00 15.28 5.45
CA ILE A 91 17.90 14.48 6.04
C ILE A 91 18.05 13.01 5.63
N MET A 92 18.35 12.75 4.36
CA MET A 92 18.62 11.39 3.85
C MET A 92 19.79 10.73 4.57
N GLU A 93 20.93 11.42 4.69
CA GLU A 93 22.11 10.92 5.40
C GLU A 93 21.83 10.65 6.89
N ARG A 94 21.07 11.55 7.53
CA ARG A 94 20.62 11.41 8.93
C ARG A 94 19.78 10.14 9.10
N PHE A 95 18.81 9.92 8.22
CA PHE A 95 17.97 8.72 8.24
C PHE A 95 18.78 7.43 7.99
N SER A 96 19.69 7.44 7.01
CA SER A 96 20.59 6.32 6.74
C SER A 96 21.45 5.94 7.97
N ARG A 97 21.97 6.94 8.68
CA ARG A 97 22.74 6.74 9.91
C ARG A 97 21.90 6.16 11.05
N LEU A 98 20.68 6.64 11.23
CA LEU A 98 19.73 6.08 12.19
C LEU A 98 19.47 4.60 11.89
N LEU A 99 19.15 4.26 10.64
CA LEU A 99 18.92 2.88 10.23
C LEU A 99 20.14 1.98 10.46
N SER A 100 21.35 2.47 10.14
CA SER A 100 22.60 1.74 10.40
C SER A 100 22.79 1.48 11.90
N THR A 101 22.52 2.47 12.74
CA THR A 101 22.64 2.38 14.20
C THR A 101 21.65 1.35 14.77
N LEU A 102 20.41 1.35 14.31
CA LEU A 102 19.35 0.44 14.76
C LEU A 102 19.60 -1.04 14.41
N LYS A 103 20.52 -1.34 13.48
CA LYS A 103 20.93 -2.72 13.17
C LYS A 103 21.71 -3.37 14.31
N THR A 104 22.51 -2.59 15.03
CA THR A 104 23.35 -3.09 16.15
C THR A 104 22.87 -2.62 17.51
N ASN A 105 22.18 -1.48 17.58
CA ASN A 105 21.71 -0.85 18.81
C ASN A 105 20.23 -0.50 18.69
N PRO A 106 19.31 -1.48 18.88
CA PRO A 106 17.88 -1.19 18.92
C PRO A 106 17.53 -0.29 20.11
N VAL A 107 16.46 0.51 19.98
CA VAL A 107 15.99 1.39 21.04
C VAL A 107 15.04 0.63 21.97
N LEU A 108 15.27 0.70 23.28
CA LEU A 108 14.43 0.08 24.29
C LEU A 108 13.31 1.03 24.71
N VAL A 109 12.07 0.57 24.67
CA VAL A 109 10.93 1.20 25.33
C VAL A 109 10.73 0.49 26.66
N SER A 110 11.00 1.21 27.75
CA SER A 110 10.78 0.71 29.10
C SER A 110 9.28 0.56 29.40
N ILE A 111 8.98 -0.30 30.37
CA ILE A 111 7.63 -0.47 30.91
C ILE A 111 7.16 0.85 31.51
N ASP A 112 5.90 1.18 31.28
CA ASP A 112 5.21 2.30 31.92
C ASP A 112 3.74 1.91 32.08
N GLU A 113 3.27 1.82 33.33
CA GLU A 113 1.93 1.32 33.68
C GLU A 113 0.80 2.25 33.22
N GLU A 114 1.09 3.52 32.97
CA GLU A 114 0.07 4.51 32.62
C GLU A 114 0.04 4.78 31.11
N ASN A 115 1.20 4.82 30.45
CA ASN A 115 1.32 5.27 29.06
C ASN A 115 2.32 4.46 28.21
N GLY A 116 2.72 3.25 28.61
CA GLY A 116 3.69 2.45 27.87
C GLY A 116 3.39 0.96 27.82
N PRO A 117 4.30 0.15 27.25
CA PRO A 117 4.07 -1.26 27.10
C PRO A 117 4.15 -2.00 28.44
N GLU A 118 3.32 -3.02 28.63
CA GLU A 118 3.36 -3.89 29.82
C GLU A 118 4.69 -4.64 29.97
N VAL A 119 5.37 -4.90 28.85
CA VAL A 119 6.68 -5.56 28.80
C VAL A 119 7.65 -4.72 27.98
N PRO A 120 8.97 -4.75 28.28
CA PRO A 120 9.92 -3.94 27.54
C PRO A 120 9.89 -4.29 26.05
N MET A 121 9.78 -3.27 25.20
CA MET A 121 9.71 -3.44 23.75
C MET A 121 11.00 -2.93 23.11
N LEU A 122 11.56 -3.70 22.17
CA LEU A 122 12.62 -3.22 21.30
C LEU A 122 12.05 -2.61 20.01
N VAL A 123 12.46 -1.39 19.69
CA VAL A 123 12.32 -0.78 18.37
C VAL A 123 13.57 -1.12 17.56
N THR A 124 13.42 -2.06 16.63
CA THR A 124 14.52 -2.58 15.81
C THR A 124 14.53 -1.95 14.42
N TYR A 125 15.64 -2.12 13.68
CA TYR A 125 15.71 -1.78 12.26
C TYR A 125 14.48 -2.27 11.47
N SER A 126 14.12 -3.55 11.60
CA SER A 126 13.00 -4.14 10.86
C SER A 126 11.65 -3.49 11.19
N LYS A 127 11.44 -3.08 12.46
CA LYS A 127 10.23 -2.35 12.87
C LYS A 127 10.17 -0.96 12.26
N VAL A 128 11.30 -0.25 12.19
CA VAL A 128 11.38 1.07 11.53
C VAL A 128 11.20 0.96 10.02
N MET A 129 11.72 -0.09 9.38
CA MET A 129 11.47 -0.34 7.95
C MET A 129 9.98 -0.61 7.68
N ARG A 130 9.29 -1.36 8.54
CA ARG A 130 7.83 -1.56 8.44
C ARG A 130 7.05 -0.26 8.62
N LEU A 131 7.44 0.57 9.60
CA LEU A 131 6.89 1.92 9.78
C LEU A 131 7.11 2.80 8.55
N LEU A 132 8.31 2.72 7.94
CA LEU A 132 8.59 3.44 6.71
C LEU A 132 7.63 2.99 5.59
N SER A 133 7.45 1.68 5.39
CA SER A 133 6.52 1.16 4.39
C SER A 133 5.08 1.67 4.58
N SER A 134 4.56 1.64 5.81
CA SER A 134 3.22 2.17 6.10
C SER A 134 3.14 3.68 5.90
N THR A 135 4.22 4.41 6.21
CA THR A 135 4.32 5.86 6.04
C THR A 135 4.26 6.25 4.57
N LEU A 136 5.01 5.54 3.70
CA LEU A 136 5.05 5.81 2.27
C LEU A 136 3.70 5.50 1.59
N TYR A 137 2.87 4.64 2.19
CA TYR A 137 1.53 4.33 1.72
C TYR A 137 0.57 5.53 1.83
N GLN A 138 0.72 6.37 2.88
CA GLN A 138 -0.09 7.58 3.09
C GLN A 138 0.75 8.81 3.51
N PRO A 139 1.60 9.34 2.62
CA PRO A 139 2.53 10.43 2.89
C PRO A 139 1.87 11.67 3.51
N GLN A 140 0.72 12.05 2.94
CA GLN A 140 -0.02 13.25 3.32
C GLN A 140 -0.37 13.29 4.81
N TYR A 141 -0.61 12.13 5.41
CA TYR A 141 -1.07 12.00 6.79
C TYR A 141 0.03 11.53 7.74
N GLN A 142 0.99 10.75 7.25
CA GLN A 142 1.96 10.07 8.11
C GLN A 142 3.32 10.76 8.20
N PHE A 143 3.74 11.58 7.23
CA PHE A 143 5.08 12.18 7.23
C PHE A 143 5.39 13.01 8.50
N GLU A 144 4.41 13.75 9.01
CA GLU A 144 4.58 14.52 10.24
C GLU A 144 4.85 13.60 11.44
N SER A 145 4.02 12.57 11.63
CA SER A 145 4.21 11.58 12.70
C SER A 145 5.52 10.83 12.54
N PHE A 146 5.85 10.42 11.31
CA PHE A 146 7.08 9.70 11.01
C PHE A 146 8.30 10.53 11.39
N SER A 147 8.32 11.82 11.03
CA SER A 147 9.42 12.73 11.39
C SER A 147 9.63 12.84 12.90
N LYS A 148 8.56 12.85 13.69
CA LYS A 148 8.62 12.88 15.16
C LYS A 148 9.22 11.60 15.71
N ILE A 149 8.78 10.45 15.20
CA ILE A 149 9.24 9.13 15.64
C ILE A 149 10.74 8.96 15.36
N ILE A 150 11.18 9.20 14.13
CA ILE A 150 12.58 8.98 13.77
C ILE A 150 13.53 9.98 14.45
N ALA A 151 13.07 11.20 14.76
CA ALA A 151 13.82 12.16 15.57
C ALA A 151 13.99 11.68 17.03
N ALA A 152 12.92 11.16 17.64
CA ALA A 152 12.97 10.62 19.00
C ALA A 152 13.89 9.40 19.10
N LEU A 153 13.88 8.53 18.08
CA LEU A 153 14.73 7.34 18.05
C LEU A 153 16.23 7.68 18.04
N GLU A 154 16.65 8.81 17.48
CA GLU A 154 18.05 9.26 17.56
C GLU A 154 18.46 9.61 19.00
N GLU A 155 17.52 10.16 19.77
CA GLU A 155 17.68 10.44 21.20
C GLU A 155 17.46 9.20 22.09
N LYS A 156 17.36 8.01 21.48
CA LYS A 156 17.07 6.72 22.13
C LYS A 156 15.73 6.70 22.85
N ASP A 157 14.77 7.51 22.40
CA ASP A 157 13.39 7.49 22.87
C ASP A 157 12.49 6.75 21.87
N GLY A 158 12.01 5.58 22.27
CA GLY A 158 11.10 4.77 21.47
C GLY A 158 9.62 4.96 21.83
N ARG A 159 9.27 5.85 22.77
CA ARG A 159 7.87 6.07 23.16
C ARG A 159 6.99 6.54 22.00
N PRO A 160 7.41 7.50 21.15
CA PRO A 160 6.56 7.91 20.02
C PRO A 160 6.30 6.78 19.01
N PHE A 161 7.26 5.86 18.84
CA PHE A 161 7.04 4.65 18.03
C PHE A 161 5.99 3.74 18.66
N TYR A 162 6.08 3.51 19.97
CA TYR A 162 5.13 2.68 20.70
C TYR A 162 3.70 3.24 20.60
N GLU A 163 3.53 4.52 20.89
CA GLU A 163 2.24 5.22 20.84
C GLU A 163 1.60 5.07 19.44
N HIS A 164 2.37 5.31 18.37
CA HIS A 164 1.86 5.21 16.99
C HIS A 164 1.10 3.91 16.69
N TYR A 165 1.54 2.77 17.25
CA TYR A 165 0.90 1.46 17.05
C TYR A 165 -0.12 1.07 18.12
N HIS A 166 -0.16 1.77 19.27
CA HIS A 166 -0.94 1.36 20.45
C HIS A 166 -1.98 2.38 20.91
N LEU A 167 -2.19 3.47 20.15
CA LEU A 167 -3.15 4.54 20.49
C LEU A 167 -4.59 4.08 20.83
N ASN A 168 -5.01 2.84 20.52
CA ASN A 168 -6.37 2.35 20.77
C ASN A 168 -6.49 0.84 21.05
N LYS A 169 -5.43 0.13 21.47
CA LYS A 169 -5.59 -1.28 21.87
C LYS A 169 -6.02 -1.33 23.35
N PRO A 170 -7.07 -2.10 23.72
CA PRO A 170 -7.29 -2.41 25.12
C PRO A 170 -6.04 -3.08 25.69
N ASP A 171 -5.73 -2.81 26.95
CA ASP A 171 -4.63 -3.48 27.66
C ASP A 171 -4.74 -4.99 27.40
N PRO A 172 -3.67 -5.65 26.93
CA PRO A 172 -3.68 -7.09 26.85
C PRO A 172 -4.09 -7.66 28.22
N ALA A 173 -4.95 -8.68 28.23
CA ALA A 173 -5.27 -9.34 29.48
C ALA A 173 -3.94 -9.75 30.15
N PRO A 174 -3.72 -9.43 31.44
CA PRO A 174 -2.44 -9.64 32.08
C PRO A 174 -2.01 -11.10 31.89
N ILE A 175 -0.75 -11.30 31.50
CA ILE A 175 -0.15 -12.61 31.17
C ILE A 175 -0.37 -13.68 32.27
N CYS A 176 -0.69 -13.25 33.49
CA CYS A 176 -0.96 -14.12 34.64
C CYS A 176 -2.45 -14.30 35.00
N SER A 177 -3.41 -13.71 34.29
CA SER A 177 -4.82 -14.03 34.48
C SER A 177 -5.23 -15.17 33.55
N SER A 178 -5.04 -16.41 34.00
CA SER A 178 -5.68 -17.58 33.40
C SER A 178 -7.18 -17.57 33.72
N GLN A 179 -7.93 -16.63 33.15
CA GLN A 179 -9.38 -16.73 33.12
C GLN A 179 -9.73 -17.69 31.96
N PRO A 180 -10.39 -18.83 32.21
CA PRO A 180 -10.85 -19.69 31.13
C PRO A 180 -11.88 -18.91 30.31
N ILE A 181 -11.52 -18.60 29.06
CA ILE A 181 -12.44 -18.03 28.07
C ILE A 181 -13.50 -19.08 27.77
N SER A 182 -14.77 -18.69 27.83
CA SER A 182 -15.87 -19.62 27.58
C SER A 182 -15.82 -20.09 26.12
N PRO A 183 -16.03 -21.38 25.81
CA PRO A 183 -16.17 -21.83 24.41
C PRO A 183 -17.40 -21.24 23.70
N LEU A 184 -18.25 -20.51 24.42
CA LEU A 184 -19.39 -19.76 23.90
C LEU A 184 -19.11 -18.25 23.77
N GLU A 185 -17.97 -17.76 24.27
CA GLU A 185 -17.54 -16.40 23.96
C GLU A 185 -17.05 -16.37 22.51
N PRO A 186 -17.59 -15.47 21.66
CA PRO A 186 -17.04 -15.28 20.33
C PRO A 186 -15.57 -14.88 20.47
N LEU A 187 -14.69 -15.59 19.77
CA LEU A 187 -13.28 -15.22 19.69
C LEU A 187 -13.19 -13.72 19.36
N PRO A 188 -12.35 -12.95 20.08
CA PRO A 188 -12.16 -11.54 19.76
C PRO A 188 -11.68 -11.49 18.31
N GLU A 189 -12.57 -11.00 17.45
CA GLU A 189 -12.34 -10.73 16.03
C GLU A 189 -11.81 -11.92 15.21
N ILE A 190 -12.69 -12.85 14.80
CA ILE A 190 -12.55 -13.36 13.43
C ILE A 190 -12.95 -12.19 12.51
N THR A 191 -12.02 -11.25 12.29
CA THR A 191 -12.16 -10.28 11.23
C THR A 191 -12.16 -11.02 9.89
N GLU A 192 -13.13 -10.76 9.02
CA GLU A 192 -13.07 -11.25 7.64
C GLU A 192 -11.77 -10.73 6.98
N GLY A 193 -10.89 -11.65 6.58
CA GLY A 193 -9.57 -11.34 6.03
C GLY A 193 -8.42 -11.51 7.04
N THR A 194 -8.04 -12.77 7.31
CA THR A 194 -6.82 -13.07 8.09
C THR A 194 -5.55 -12.76 7.29
N GLU A 195 -4.42 -12.63 7.97
CA GLU A 195 -3.09 -12.49 7.32
C GLU A 195 -2.78 -13.65 6.34
N ASP A 196 -3.47 -14.79 6.47
CA ASP A 196 -3.35 -15.94 5.56
C ASP A 196 -4.02 -15.73 4.20
N ALA A 197 -5.05 -14.87 4.11
CA ALA A 197 -5.85 -14.74 2.89
C ALA A 197 -5.00 -14.19 1.72
N PHE A 198 -4.24 -13.13 1.97
CA PHE A 198 -3.39 -12.49 0.97
C PHE A 198 -2.38 -13.46 0.32
N PRO A 199 -1.52 -14.17 1.07
CA PRO A 199 -0.57 -15.10 0.47
C PRO A 199 -1.26 -16.28 -0.23
N VAL A 200 -2.41 -16.74 0.25
CA VAL A 200 -3.17 -17.81 -0.44
C VAL A 200 -3.69 -17.32 -1.79
N ILE A 201 -4.29 -16.13 -1.84
CA ILE A 201 -4.84 -15.53 -3.06
C ILE A 201 -3.73 -15.23 -4.07
N MET A 202 -2.68 -14.53 -3.63
CA MET A 202 -1.53 -14.19 -4.47
C MET A 202 -0.91 -15.44 -5.10
N CYS A 203 -0.65 -16.48 -4.32
CA CYS A 203 -0.08 -17.71 -4.85
C CYS A 203 -1.05 -18.50 -5.74
N ALA A 204 -2.36 -18.33 -5.57
CA ALA A 204 -3.36 -18.92 -6.47
C ALA A 204 -3.36 -18.24 -7.85
N ASP A 205 -3.12 -16.93 -7.90
CA ASP A 205 -3.09 -16.13 -9.13
C ASP A 205 -1.79 -16.34 -9.94
N HIS A 206 -0.67 -16.66 -9.29
CA HIS A 206 0.62 -16.91 -9.96
C HIS A 206 0.74 -18.32 -10.54
N PRO A 207 1.64 -18.61 -11.49
CA PRO A 207 1.95 -19.98 -11.89
C PRO A 207 2.47 -20.79 -10.69
N ALA A 208 2.33 -22.11 -10.74
CA ALA A 208 2.85 -22.95 -9.66
C ALA A 208 4.38 -22.83 -9.58
N VAL A 209 4.89 -22.48 -8.41
CA VAL A 209 6.32 -22.36 -8.15
C VAL A 209 6.75 -23.57 -7.32
N HIS A 210 7.57 -24.42 -7.95
CA HIS A 210 8.14 -25.60 -7.33
C HIS A 210 9.66 -25.55 -7.42
N ASN A 211 10.33 -26.07 -6.40
CA ASN A 211 11.77 -26.27 -6.40
C ASN A 211 12.60 -24.98 -6.54
N LEU A 212 12.13 -23.85 -5.97
CA LEU A 212 12.99 -22.68 -5.81
C LEU A 212 14.22 -23.08 -4.97
N THR A 213 15.41 -22.91 -5.54
CA THR A 213 16.67 -23.12 -4.84
C THR A 213 16.99 -21.93 -3.94
N LEU A 214 17.89 -22.10 -2.98
CA LEU A 214 18.36 -20.99 -2.16
C LEU A 214 19.06 -19.93 -3.01
N GLU A 215 19.79 -20.35 -4.05
CA GLU A 215 20.46 -19.46 -4.98
C GLU A 215 19.48 -18.63 -5.82
N ASP A 216 18.34 -19.19 -6.21
CA ASP A 216 17.30 -18.45 -6.93
C ASP A 216 16.64 -17.42 -6.03
N VAL A 217 16.29 -17.80 -4.79
CA VAL A 217 15.74 -16.88 -3.79
C VAL A 217 16.74 -15.75 -3.49
N GLN A 218 18.03 -16.06 -3.34
CA GLN A 218 19.06 -15.04 -3.10
C GLN A 218 19.16 -14.06 -4.27
N ARG A 219 19.21 -14.56 -5.51
CA ARG A 219 19.31 -13.71 -6.71
C ARG A 219 18.11 -12.78 -6.84
N GLU A 220 16.92 -13.28 -6.54
CA GLU A 220 15.70 -12.48 -6.55
C GLU A 220 15.71 -11.43 -5.45
N ALA A 221 16.07 -11.83 -4.22
CA ALA A 221 16.18 -10.91 -3.09
C ALA A 221 17.16 -9.78 -3.39
N ASP A 222 18.34 -10.09 -3.93
CA ASP A 222 19.35 -9.11 -4.34
C ASP A 222 18.78 -8.15 -5.39
N SER A 223 18.06 -8.67 -6.40
CA SER A 223 17.45 -7.84 -7.43
C SER A 223 16.40 -6.85 -6.89
N ILE A 224 15.58 -7.27 -5.92
CA ILE A 224 14.56 -6.42 -5.30
C ILE A 224 15.21 -5.40 -4.36
N LEU A 225 16.24 -5.80 -3.62
CA LEU A 225 17.01 -4.91 -2.74
C LEU A 225 17.77 -3.84 -3.51
N ASP A 226 18.33 -4.18 -4.67
CA ASP A 226 19.01 -3.24 -5.57
C ASP A 226 18.05 -2.23 -6.19
N LEU A 227 16.79 -2.63 -6.42
CA LEU A 227 15.75 -1.74 -6.97
C LEU A 227 15.23 -0.72 -5.97
N SER A 228 15.11 -1.09 -4.69
CA SER A 228 14.68 -0.17 -3.63
C SER A 228 15.30 -0.55 -2.30
N PRO A 229 16.28 0.24 -1.83
CA PRO A 229 16.77 0.15 -0.45
C PRO A 229 15.69 0.48 0.58
N ALA A 230 14.66 1.25 0.21
CA ALA A 230 13.61 1.72 1.11
C ALA A 230 12.62 0.62 1.51
N THR A 231 12.09 -0.16 0.56
CA THR A 231 11.10 -1.22 0.88
C THR A 231 11.36 -2.55 0.20
N GLY A 232 12.47 -2.72 -0.53
CA GLY A 232 12.80 -3.97 -1.20
C GLY A 232 12.77 -5.18 -0.24
N ALA A 233 13.40 -5.05 0.93
CA ALA A 233 13.43 -6.10 1.95
C ALA A 233 12.05 -6.56 2.44
N ILE A 234 11.04 -5.69 2.37
CA ILE A 234 9.66 -5.98 2.81
C ILE A 234 8.90 -6.77 1.72
N ASN A 235 9.33 -6.66 0.46
CA ASN A 235 8.68 -7.30 -0.67
C ASN A 235 9.28 -8.68 -1.01
N VAL A 236 10.54 -8.96 -0.62
CA VAL A 236 11.19 -10.26 -0.84
C VAL A 236 10.35 -11.47 -0.39
N PRO A 237 9.67 -11.46 0.77
CA PRO A 237 8.89 -12.62 1.22
C PRO A 237 7.72 -13.01 0.30
N TYR A 238 7.24 -12.12 -0.58
CA TYR A 238 6.04 -12.38 -1.39
C TYR A 238 6.22 -13.59 -2.32
N GLN A 239 7.31 -13.67 -3.07
CA GLN A 239 7.56 -14.83 -3.93
C GLN A 239 7.91 -16.08 -3.15
N MET A 240 8.72 -15.94 -2.08
CA MET A 240 9.10 -17.06 -1.22
C MET A 240 7.90 -17.78 -0.61
N THR A 241 6.85 -17.02 -0.26
CA THR A 241 5.64 -17.55 0.35
C THR A 241 4.85 -18.49 -0.56
N CYS A 242 5.08 -18.46 -1.88
CA CYS A 242 4.42 -19.34 -2.85
C CYS A 242 5.16 -20.65 -3.09
N ASN A 243 6.42 -20.78 -2.65
CA ASN A 243 7.21 -21.98 -2.87
C ASN A 243 6.52 -23.21 -2.25
N GLN A 244 6.39 -24.28 -3.03
CA GLN A 244 5.80 -25.56 -2.61
C GLN A 244 4.32 -25.50 -2.18
N ARG A 245 3.60 -24.39 -2.41
CA ARG A 245 2.15 -24.36 -2.16
C ARG A 245 1.43 -25.28 -3.13
N THR A 246 0.69 -26.25 -2.58
CA THR A 246 -0.04 -27.27 -3.34
C THR A 246 -1.51 -26.91 -3.58
N THR A 247 -2.10 -26.03 -2.76
CA THR A 247 -3.47 -25.54 -2.94
C THR A 247 -3.52 -24.62 -4.16
N ARG A 248 -4.28 -25.03 -5.17
CA ARG A 248 -4.39 -24.31 -6.45
C ARG A 248 -5.85 -24.16 -6.86
N PRO A 249 -6.22 -23.05 -7.53
CA PRO A 249 -7.57 -22.91 -8.05
C PRO A 249 -7.79 -23.92 -9.18
N ARG A 250 -9.02 -24.43 -9.31
CA ARG A 250 -9.39 -25.32 -10.41
C ARG A 250 -9.27 -24.64 -11.78
N TRP A 251 -9.50 -23.34 -11.81
CA TRP A 251 -9.47 -22.51 -13.00
C TRP A 251 -8.66 -21.25 -12.69
N ARG A 252 -7.74 -20.89 -13.58
CA ARG A 252 -6.95 -19.66 -13.52
C ARG A 252 -7.08 -18.93 -14.85
N PHE A 253 -7.23 -17.62 -14.81
CA PHE A 253 -7.24 -16.78 -16.00
C PHE A 253 -5.86 -16.17 -16.18
N ASP A 254 -5.19 -16.51 -17.28
CA ASP A 254 -3.78 -16.18 -17.53
C ASP A 254 -3.63 -15.03 -18.54
N GLY A 255 -4.74 -14.36 -18.82
CA GLY A 255 -4.85 -13.38 -19.90
C GLY A 255 -5.31 -14.00 -21.23
N PRO A 256 -5.26 -13.20 -22.31
CA PRO A 256 -4.73 -11.84 -22.33
C PRO A 256 -5.61 -10.86 -21.56
N PHE A 257 -5.00 -9.89 -20.87
CA PHE A 257 -5.71 -8.84 -20.13
C PHE A 257 -6.04 -7.66 -21.05
N GLU A 258 -6.80 -7.95 -22.10
CA GLU A 258 -7.14 -6.99 -23.14
C GLU A 258 -8.56 -7.24 -23.65
N GLY A 259 -9.19 -6.20 -24.20
CA GLY A 259 -10.53 -6.32 -24.75
C GLY A 259 -11.24 -4.99 -24.92
N LYS A 260 -12.18 -4.94 -25.89
CA LYS A 260 -13.06 -3.78 -26.08
C LYS A 260 -14.26 -3.91 -25.15
N THR A 261 -14.26 -3.16 -24.05
CA THR A 261 -15.35 -3.13 -23.09
C THR A 261 -16.57 -2.36 -23.62
N SER A 262 -17.75 -2.66 -23.06
CA SER A 262 -19.02 -1.96 -23.32
C SER A 262 -18.93 -0.45 -23.06
N HIS A 263 -18.15 -0.05 -22.06
CA HIS A 263 -17.80 1.34 -21.76
C HIS A 263 -16.31 1.41 -21.46
N PRO A 264 -15.55 2.41 -21.96
CA PRO A 264 -14.11 2.45 -21.74
C PRO A 264 -13.75 2.69 -20.28
N ILE A 265 -12.66 2.08 -19.82
CA ILE A 265 -12.21 2.08 -18.42
C ILE A 265 -11.54 3.41 -18.04
N LEU A 266 -11.77 3.88 -16.82
CA LEU A 266 -11.00 4.98 -16.21
C LEU A 266 -9.90 4.39 -15.32
N PHE A 267 -8.65 4.56 -15.71
CA PHE A 267 -7.50 4.22 -14.88
C PHE A 267 -7.07 5.46 -14.09
N ILE A 268 -6.76 5.29 -12.80
CA ILE A 268 -6.24 6.34 -11.94
C ILE A 268 -4.91 5.87 -11.34
N ALA A 269 -3.91 6.75 -11.39
CA ALA A 269 -2.64 6.51 -10.75
C ALA A 269 -2.06 7.80 -10.19
N ASN A 270 -1.34 7.69 -9.09
CA ASN A 270 -0.58 8.79 -8.55
C ASN A 270 0.71 9.01 -9.34
N LEU A 271 1.28 10.22 -9.25
CA LEU A 271 2.58 10.52 -9.85
C LEU A 271 3.67 9.56 -9.35
N ALA A 272 3.65 9.23 -8.06
CA ALA A 272 4.46 8.19 -7.46
C ALA A 272 3.65 7.41 -6.42
N ASP A 273 3.51 6.12 -6.66
CA ASP A 273 2.82 5.17 -5.78
C ASP A 273 3.83 4.10 -5.34
N ASN A 274 4.01 3.94 -4.03
CA ASN A 274 5.03 3.04 -3.46
C ASN A 274 4.68 1.55 -3.56
N VAL A 275 3.55 1.19 -4.19
CA VAL A 275 3.11 -0.19 -4.39
C VAL A 275 2.68 -0.44 -5.84
N THR A 276 1.97 0.50 -6.45
CA THR A 276 1.39 0.35 -7.79
C THR A 276 1.73 1.53 -8.69
N PRO A 277 2.98 1.60 -9.19
CA PRO A 277 3.52 2.78 -9.86
C PRO A 277 2.73 3.16 -11.12
N LEU A 278 2.86 4.43 -11.54
CA LEU A 278 2.16 4.98 -12.70
C LEU A 278 2.34 4.15 -13.99
N VAL A 279 3.50 3.52 -14.16
CA VAL A 279 3.77 2.64 -15.30
C VAL A 279 2.78 1.48 -15.40
N SER A 280 2.36 0.91 -14.27
CA SER A 280 1.42 -0.21 -14.22
C SER A 280 0.04 0.20 -14.76
N ALA A 281 -0.44 1.39 -14.42
CA ALA A 281 -1.69 1.92 -14.98
C ALA A 281 -1.61 2.13 -16.49
N ARG A 282 -0.47 2.62 -17.00
CA ARG A 282 -0.23 2.80 -18.44
C ARG A 282 -0.17 1.45 -19.17
N ASN A 283 0.52 0.46 -18.59
CA ASN A 283 0.61 -0.89 -19.15
C ASN A 283 -0.77 -1.56 -19.22
N ASN A 284 -1.56 -1.47 -18.15
CA ASN A 284 -2.91 -2.03 -18.10
C ASN A 284 -3.84 -1.32 -19.10
N SER A 285 -3.81 0.02 -19.15
CA SER A 285 -4.64 0.81 -20.07
C SER A 285 -4.38 0.47 -21.55
N ALA A 286 -3.15 0.12 -21.91
CA ALA A 286 -2.80 -0.28 -23.28
C ALA A 286 -3.59 -1.50 -23.79
N GLY A 287 -4.07 -2.38 -22.91
CA GLY A 287 -4.90 -3.53 -23.26
C GLY A 287 -6.39 -3.21 -23.51
N PHE A 288 -6.86 -2.02 -23.12
CA PHE A 288 -8.29 -1.66 -23.16
C PHE A 288 -8.52 -0.43 -24.05
N PRO A 289 -8.88 -0.63 -25.34
CA PRO A 289 -9.07 0.47 -26.27
C PRO A 289 -10.10 1.50 -25.79
N GLY A 290 -9.74 2.78 -25.92
CA GLY A 290 -10.57 3.90 -25.50
C GLY A 290 -10.51 4.23 -24.00
N SER A 291 -9.79 3.43 -23.20
CA SER A 291 -9.53 3.76 -21.80
C SER A 291 -8.65 5.01 -21.68
N VAL A 292 -8.71 5.66 -20.51
CA VAL A 292 -7.89 6.85 -20.20
C VAL A 292 -7.23 6.67 -18.84
N VAL A 293 -5.97 7.13 -18.74
CA VAL A 293 -5.24 7.24 -17.47
C VAL A 293 -5.34 8.68 -16.97
N LEU A 294 -5.98 8.88 -15.82
CA LEU A 294 -5.96 10.10 -15.04
C LEU A 294 -4.80 10.04 -14.05
N VAL A 295 -3.91 11.02 -14.10
CA VAL A 295 -2.79 11.11 -13.15
C VAL A 295 -3.16 12.07 -12.02
N GLN A 296 -3.05 11.64 -10.77
CA GLN A 296 -3.11 12.53 -9.62
C GLN A 296 -1.69 12.91 -9.20
N ASN A 297 -1.35 14.21 -9.25
CA ASN A 297 -0.07 14.76 -8.82
C ASN A 297 0.03 14.74 -7.30
N SER A 298 0.27 13.54 -6.77
CA SER A 298 0.39 13.24 -5.35
C SER A 298 1.28 12.00 -5.16
N TYR A 299 1.62 11.74 -3.89
CA TYR A 299 2.46 10.63 -3.49
C TYR A 299 1.69 9.66 -2.60
N GLY A 300 2.00 8.38 -2.70
CA GLY A 300 1.45 7.31 -1.88
C GLY A 300 0.49 6.41 -2.65
N HIS A 301 -0.16 5.50 -1.94
CA HIS A 301 -0.92 4.42 -2.57
C HIS A 301 -2.35 4.79 -2.92
N THR A 302 -2.71 4.66 -4.20
CA THR A 302 -4.03 5.01 -4.80
C THR A 302 -4.37 6.49 -4.67
N SER A 303 -5.40 6.97 -5.38
CA SER A 303 -5.87 8.34 -5.27
C SER A 303 -6.28 8.74 -3.84
N LEU A 304 -6.53 7.77 -2.95
CA LEU A 304 -6.92 8.00 -1.56
C LEU A 304 -5.76 8.48 -0.67
N ALA A 305 -4.51 8.34 -1.11
CA ALA A 305 -3.34 8.79 -0.34
C ALA A 305 -3.29 10.31 -0.13
N ALA A 306 -3.94 11.08 -1.01
CA ALA A 306 -4.04 12.52 -0.91
C ALA A 306 -5.41 13.01 -1.42
N PRO A 307 -6.03 14.02 -0.77
CA PRO A 307 -7.28 14.58 -1.27
C PRO A 307 -7.07 15.30 -2.60
N SER A 308 -8.00 15.17 -3.53
CA SER A 308 -8.06 15.96 -4.76
C SER A 308 -9.50 16.19 -5.19
N LYS A 309 -9.96 17.44 -5.16
CA LYS A 309 -11.26 17.83 -5.73
C LYS A 309 -11.32 17.59 -7.23
N CYS A 310 -10.19 17.74 -7.93
CA CYS A 310 -10.06 17.49 -9.36
C CYS A 310 -10.32 16.00 -9.68
N THR A 311 -9.62 15.08 -9.01
CA THR A 311 -9.82 13.63 -9.22
C THR A 311 -11.25 13.21 -8.89
N ARG A 312 -11.78 13.69 -7.75
CA ARG A 312 -13.17 13.43 -7.35
C ARG A 312 -14.18 13.92 -8.39
N HIS A 313 -13.94 15.07 -9.02
CA HIS A 313 -14.80 15.59 -10.09
C HIS A 313 -14.90 14.61 -11.27
N TYR A 314 -13.76 14.11 -11.76
CA TYR A 314 -13.75 13.15 -12.87
C TYR A 314 -14.35 11.80 -12.51
N VAL A 315 -14.06 11.27 -11.32
CA VAL A 315 -14.68 10.02 -10.84
C VAL A 315 -16.20 10.15 -10.79
N ASN A 316 -16.71 11.25 -10.23
CA ASN A 316 -18.15 11.51 -10.16
C ASN A 316 -18.78 11.63 -11.56
N ALA A 317 -18.16 12.41 -12.46
CA ALA A 317 -18.65 12.56 -13.83
C ALA A 317 -18.69 11.19 -14.54
N TYR A 318 -17.63 10.40 -14.41
CA TYR A 318 -17.56 9.07 -15.00
C TYR A 318 -18.67 8.14 -14.50
N PHE A 319 -18.90 8.04 -13.19
CA PHE A 319 -19.99 7.18 -12.68
C PHE A 319 -21.39 7.69 -13.03
N GLN A 320 -21.60 9.01 -13.08
CA GLN A 320 -22.92 9.59 -13.35
C GLN A 320 -23.30 9.54 -14.82
N ASN A 321 -22.39 9.93 -15.73
CA ASN A 321 -22.71 10.08 -17.15
C ASN A 321 -21.73 9.36 -18.09
N GLY A 322 -20.66 8.77 -17.56
CA GLY A 322 -19.68 8.01 -18.36
C GLY A 322 -18.59 8.86 -19.01
N SER A 323 -18.51 10.15 -18.68
CA SER A 323 -17.47 11.03 -19.22
C SER A 323 -16.09 10.63 -18.69
N LEU A 324 -15.14 10.58 -19.61
CA LEU A 324 -13.72 10.39 -19.30
C LEU A 324 -13.00 11.74 -19.39
N PRO A 325 -11.90 11.93 -18.64
CA PRO A 325 -11.01 13.06 -18.85
C PRO A 325 -10.38 13.03 -20.24
N GLU A 326 -9.86 14.19 -20.69
CA GLU A 326 -9.03 14.24 -21.89
C GLU A 326 -7.72 13.44 -21.67
N ILE A 327 -7.18 12.88 -22.74
CA ILE A 327 -5.92 12.12 -22.66
C ILE A 327 -4.81 13.05 -22.17
N GLY A 328 -4.09 12.62 -21.13
CA GLY A 328 -3.03 13.42 -20.51
C GLY A 328 -3.51 14.40 -19.43
N THR A 329 -4.78 14.31 -19.02
CA THR A 329 -5.27 15.08 -17.86
C THR A 329 -4.50 14.70 -16.60
N GLU A 330 -4.03 15.71 -15.89
CA GLU A 330 -3.41 15.60 -14.57
C GLU A 330 -4.20 16.43 -13.56
N CYS A 331 -4.38 15.90 -12.35
CA CYS A 331 -5.08 16.53 -11.25
C CYS A 331 -4.13 16.79 -10.09
N GLU A 332 -4.07 18.03 -9.61
CA GLU A 332 -3.31 18.39 -8.41
C GLU A 332 -3.95 17.84 -7.14
N GLY A 333 -3.12 17.51 -6.14
CA GLY A 333 -3.58 17.30 -4.77
C GLY A 333 -4.02 18.61 -4.13
N ASP A 334 -5.06 18.57 -3.28
CA ASP A 334 -5.60 19.74 -2.58
C ASP A 334 -4.63 20.27 -1.49
N SER A 335 -3.66 19.45 -1.08
CA SER A 335 -2.63 19.77 -0.08
C SER A 335 -1.39 18.92 -0.28
N GLN A 336 -0.30 19.34 0.35
CA GLN A 336 0.98 18.64 0.38
C GLN A 336 1.32 18.13 1.79
N PRO A 337 2.21 17.13 1.95
CA PRO A 337 2.68 16.69 3.26
C PRO A 337 3.26 17.88 4.08
N PHE A 338 3.06 17.87 5.40
CA PHE A 338 3.35 19.01 6.30
C PHE A 338 2.58 20.33 6.01
N GLY A 339 1.69 20.31 5.02
CA GLY A 339 0.75 21.39 4.72
C GLY A 339 -0.39 21.50 5.74
N PRO A 340 -1.23 22.54 5.63
CA PRO A 340 -2.45 22.63 6.42
C PRO A 340 -3.35 21.42 6.15
N LYS A 341 -3.88 20.81 7.22
CA LYS A 341 -4.83 19.69 7.10
C LYS A 341 -6.12 20.23 6.47
N VAL A 342 -6.42 19.77 5.26
CA VAL A 342 -7.73 20.02 4.64
C VAL A 342 -8.76 19.32 5.53
N GLY A 343 -9.74 20.08 6.03
CA GLY A 343 -10.68 19.62 7.06
C GLY A 343 -11.46 18.36 6.66
N ASN A 344 -12.00 17.66 7.67
CA ASN A 344 -12.73 16.37 7.72
C ASN A 344 -13.57 15.93 6.48
N GLU A 345 -13.02 15.93 5.28
CA GLU A 345 -13.55 15.11 4.18
C GLU A 345 -13.20 13.66 4.51
N VAL A 346 -14.19 12.79 4.31
CA VAL A 346 -14.26 11.39 4.73
C VAL A 346 -12.89 10.72 4.58
N ARG A 347 -12.21 10.47 5.70
CA ARG A 347 -11.13 9.49 5.75
C ARG A 347 -11.76 8.17 5.34
N LEU A 348 -11.50 7.71 4.13
CA LEU A 348 -11.61 6.28 3.85
C LEU A 348 -10.49 5.65 4.66
N TYR A 349 -10.83 5.34 5.92
CA TYR A 349 -9.97 4.67 6.87
C TYR A 349 -9.54 3.35 6.21
N GLN A 350 -8.36 3.31 5.64
CA GLN A 350 -7.60 2.08 5.61
C GLN A 350 -6.96 2.01 7.00
N HIS A 351 -7.43 1.06 7.81
CA HIS A 351 -6.65 0.62 8.95
C HIS A 351 -5.22 0.37 8.46
N PRO A 352 -4.18 0.75 9.21
CA PRO A 352 -2.83 0.35 8.89
C PRO A 352 -2.83 -1.18 8.85
N PHE A 353 -2.94 -1.75 7.66
CA PHE A 353 -2.68 -3.16 7.47
C PHE A 353 -1.24 -3.34 7.96
N LEU A 354 -1.10 -4.18 8.98
CA LEU A 354 0.16 -4.77 9.35
C LEU A 354 0.62 -5.58 8.14
N LEU A 355 1.40 -4.95 7.26
CA LEU A 355 2.24 -5.63 6.29
C LEU A 355 3.46 -6.24 7.02
#